data_AF-A0A9R0CWS7-F1
#
_entry.id   AF-A0A9R0CWS7-F1
#
_cell.length_a   1.000
_cell.length_b   1.000
_cell.length_c   1.000
_cell.angle_alpha   90.00
_cell.angle_beta   90.00
_cell.angle_gamma   90.00
#
_symmetry.space_group_name_H-M   'P 1'
#
loop_
_entity.id
_entity.type
_entity.pdbx_description
1 polymer ?
#
loop_
_entity_poly.entity_id
_entity_poly.type
_entity_poly.pdbx_seq_one_letter_code
_entity_poly.pdbx_strand_id
1 'polypeptide(L)'
;MSKPLDDDDDDVIGGLYENGHWAWDEKVNALVFKSDLPEEPPDAPQLATAILGSVEFREDIDLNEQNRFRKRMQRKAEPDDVVTLQDVKDVVLFTAPIKILKPYLINLLHLPATERILRALIFYCQYHLQTSDTMNNRTIELMTKIRTERSVEVEMHYMDNLEDLRLLVAKEYSNLINGSGEFAKFHHMGPSKKMRSMNRKESFLFETFVRMSIQIIWIALGRKSFDEIELEVHRMFKSDLFNSAEHKLTGDKKIVPRTPHERQVLIGHCIVKKYKVDMMSPLINEVHCSKRNIDHRMFGLGIVQYPRSSSRSTKSATSRKKSTLGQAPMYSSIELPPRGSDEYDELPSEFPTESYPRKPCDDKQRRKWLRRYQRIVNKHRAHSSR
;
A
#
# COMPACT_ATOMS: atom_id res chain seq x y z
N MET A 1 -42.50 -15.52 20.73
CA MET A 1 -41.42 -16.53 20.85
C MET A 1 -40.54 -16.43 19.62
N SER A 2 -39.34 -15.91 19.84
CA SER A 2 -38.36 -15.56 18.83
C SER A 2 -37.64 -16.82 18.33
N LYS A 3 -37.51 -16.99 17.02
CA LYS A 3 -36.59 -17.96 16.43
C LYS A 3 -35.16 -17.41 16.53
N PRO A 4 -34.15 -18.21 16.94
CA PRO A 4 -32.77 -17.83 16.71
C PRO A 4 -32.45 -17.94 15.22
N LEU A 5 -31.62 -17.02 14.75
CA LEU A 5 -30.96 -17.07 13.46
C LEU A 5 -29.74 -17.98 13.64
N ASP A 6 -29.67 -19.07 12.87
CA ASP A 6 -28.44 -19.86 12.72
C ASP A 6 -27.39 -18.96 12.06
N ASP A 7 -26.39 -18.58 12.85
CA ASP A 7 -25.21 -17.82 12.47
C ASP A 7 -24.09 -18.83 12.17
N ASP A 8 -24.32 -19.75 11.23
CA ASP A 8 -23.32 -20.72 10.75
C ASP A 8 -22.50 -20.08 9.61
N ASP A 9 -21.62 -19.16 9.97
CA ASP A 9 -20.39 -18.84 9.22
C ASP A 9 -19.25 -18.62 10.26
N ASP A 10 -19.27 -19.37 11.36
CA ASP A 10 -18.07 -19.69 12.11
C ASP A 10 -17.26 -20.66 11.23
N ASP A 11 -16.40 -20.11 10.37
CA ASP A 11 -15.27 -20.84 9.81
C ASP A 11 -14.48 -21.41 11.01
N VAL A 12 -14.79 -22.65 11.40
CA VAL A 12 -14.11 -23.41 12.45
C VAL A 12 -12.63 -23.37 12.10
N ILE A 13 -11.89 -22.56 12.85
CA ILE A 13 -10.44 -22.41 12.71
C ILE A 13 -9.85 -23.72 13.21
N GLY A 14 -9.65 -24.65 12.30
CA GLY A 14 -9.20 -25.97 12.68
C GLY A 14 -7.84 -25.91 13.37
N GLY A 15 -7.77 -26.51 14.56
CA GLY A 15 -6.57 -26.63 15.36
C GLY A 15 -5.39 -27.22 14.58
N LEU A 16 -4.17 -27.01 15.09
CA LEU A 16 -2.90 -27.41 14.46
C LEU A 16 -2.85 -28.88 14.03
N TYR A 17 -3.64 -29.74 14.69
CA TYR A 17 -3.72 -31.19 14.45
C TYR A 17 -5.08 -31.67 13.96
N GLU A 18 -5.97 -30.76 13.56
CA GLU A 18 -7.26 -31.15 13.02
C GLU A 18 -7.08 -31.74 11.61
N ASN A 19 -7.60 -32.95 11.43
CA ASN A 19 -7.56 -33.76 10.22
C ASN A 19 -6.20 -34.44 9.94
N GLY A 20 -5.62 -35.05 10.97
CA GLY A 20 -4.48 -35.96 10.83
C GLY A 20 -4.31 -36.86 12.05
N HIS A 21 -3.37 -37.80 11.96
CA HIS A 21 -3.04 -38.74 13.02
C HIS A 21 -1.54 -38.77 13.29
N TRP A 22 -1.16 -39.13 14.50
CA TRP A 22 0.24 -39.37 14.84
C TRP A 22 0.62 -40.79 14.48
N ALA A 23 1.66 -40.95 13.67
CA ALA A 23 2.19 -42.24 13.29
C ALA A 23 3.69 -42.31 13.62
N TRP A 24 4.14 -43.47 14.07
CA TRP A 24 5.56 -43.75 14.18
C TRP A 24 6.17 -43.80 12.77
N ASP A 25 7.21 -43.01 12.54
CA ASP A 25 7.99 -43.04 11.30
C ASP A 25 9.37 -43.64 11.60
N GLU A 26 9.59 -44.86 11.09
CA GLU A 26 10.83 -45.62 11.30
C GLU A 26 12.06 -44.96 10.66
N LYS A 27 11.89 -44.08 9.66
CA LYS A 27 13.03 -43.42 8.99
C LYS A 27 13.64 -42.32 9.84
N VAL A 28 12.79 -41.60 10.55
CA VAL A 28 13.19 -40.53 11.48
C VAL A 28 13.17 -40.99 12.95
N ASN A 29 12.76 -42.23 13.19
CA ASN A 29 12.71 -42.89 14.50
C ASN A 29 11.96 -42.04 15.55
N ALA A 30 10.84 -41.46 15.14
CA ALA A 30 10.06 -40.53 15.95
C ALA A 30 8.56 -40.62 15.61
N LEU A 31 7.72 -40.15 16.53
CA LEU A 31 6.30 -39.89 16.27
C LEU A 31 6.17 -38.65 15.39
N VAL A 32 5.60 -38.82 14.20
CA VAL A 32 5.37 -37.76 13.21
C VAL A 32 3.87 -37.62 12.97
N PHE A 33 3.40 -36.38 12.92
CA PHE A 33 2.02 -36.07 12.57
C PHE A 33 1.82 -36.22 11.05
N LYS A 34 0.90 -37.09 10.63
CA LYS A 34 0.49 -37.31 9.25
C LYS A 34 -0.89 -36.70 9.01
N SER A 35 -0.99 -35.82 8.02
CA SER A 35 -2.25 -35.19 7.61
C SER A 35 -3.12 -36.20 6.83
N ASP A 36 -4.40 -36.32 7.18
CA ASP A 36 -5.38 -37.17 6.47
C ASP A 36 -6.02 -36.45 5.28
N LEU A 37 -5.73 -35.14 5.12
CA LEU A 37 -6.12 -34.40 3.93
C LEU A 37 -5.37 -34.93 2.70
N PRO A 38 -6.02 -34.97 1.52
CA PRO A 38 -5.35 -35.33 0.28
C PRO A 38 -4.08 -34.48 0.10
N GLU A 39 -2.96 -35.11 -0.24
CA GLU A 39 -1.77 -34.38 -0.68
C GLU A 39 -2.16 -33.61 -1.95
N GLU A 40 -2.36 -32.29 -1.83
CA GLU A 40 -2.44 -31.45 -3.01
C GLU A 40 -1.13 -31.65 -3.79
N PRO A 41 -1.20 -31.95 -5.10
CA PRO A 41 0.01 -32.06 -5.90
C PRO A 41 0.85 -30.81 -5.70
N PRO A 42 2.19 -30.91 -5.77
CA PRO A 42 3.06 -29.74 -5.68
C PRO A 42 2.71 -28.81 -6.84
N ASP A 43 1.83 -27.84 -6.59
CA ASP A 43 1.51 -26.79 -7.53
C ASP A 43 2.83 -26.07 -7.81
N ALA A 44 3.30 -26.17 -9.05
CA ALA A 44 4.39 -25.34 -9.51
C ALA A 44 4.08 -23.89 -9.10
N PRO A 45 5.04 -23.13 -8.55
CA PRO A 45 4.80 -21.76 -8.11
C PRO A 45 4.36 -20.92 -9.32
N GLN A 46 3.05 -20.86 -9.55
CA GLN A 46 2.47 -20.00 -10.57
C GLN A 46 2.71 -18.57 -10.10
N LEU A 47 3.36 -17.75 -10.94
CA LEU A 47 3.56 -16.35 -10.63
C LEU A 47 2.22 -15.70 -10.25
N ALA A 48 2.24 -14.90 -9.18
CA ALA A 48 1.07 -14.19 -8.65
C ALA A 48 0.28 -13.43 -9.73
N THR A 49 0.98 -12.85 -10.71
CA THR A 49 0.41 -12.18 -11.89
C THR A 49 -0.47 -13.10 -12.76
N ALA A 50 -0.14 -14.39 -12.85
CA ALA A 50 -0.93 -15.38 -13.59
C ALA A 50 -2.27 -15.71 -12.89
N ILE A 51 -2.36 -15.52 -11.57
CA ILE A 51 -3.57 -15.81 -10.78
C ILE A 51 -4.66 -14.75 -11.01
N LEU A 52 -4.27 -13.48 -11.15
CA LEU A 52 -5.21 -12.35 -11.21
C LEU A 52 -5.65 -11.98 -12.64
N GLY A 53 -4.81 -12.30 -13.64
CA GLY A 53 -5.00 -11.91 -15.05
C GLY A 53 -4.98 -10.38 -15.24
N SER A 54 -5.47 -9.88 -16.39
CA SER A 54 -5.67 -8.44 -16.59
C SER A 54 -6.77 -7.93 -15.65
N VAL A 55 -6.41 -7.08 -14.69
CA VAL A 55 -7.38 -6.38 -13.83
C VAL A 55 -7.57 -4.98 -14.35
N GLU A 56 -8.70 -4.78 -14.99
CA GLU A 56 -9.13 -3.49 -15.51
C GLU A 56 -10.27 -2.97 -14.64
N PHE A 57 -10.08 -1.75 -14.13
CA PHE A 57 -11.14 -1.01 -13.46
C PHE A 57 -12.01 -0.37 -14.52
N ARG A 58 -13.31 -0.24 -14.23
CA ARG A 58 -14.20 0.47 -15.14
C ARG A 58 -13.85 1.95 -15.14
N GLU A 59 -13.41 2.46 -16.28
CA GLU A 59 -13.09 3.88 -16.49
C GLU A 59 -14.38 4.68 -16.70
N ASP A 60 -15.27 4.15 -17.52
CA ASP A 60 -16.56 4.75 -17.83
C ASP A 60 -17.71 4.06 -17.07
N ILE A 61 -18.57 4.89 -16.50
CA ILE A 61 -19.74 4.49 -15.73
C ILE A 61 -20.94 5.24 -16.31
N ASP A 62 -21.98 4.51 -16.69
CA ASP A 62 -23.20 5.12 -17.22
C ASP A 62 -23.92 6.00 -16.17
N LEU A 63 -24.84 6.85 -16.64
CA LEU A 63 -25.55 7.79 -15.76
C LEU A 63 -26.39 7.08 -14.68
N ASN A 64 -26.90 5.88 -14.97
CA ASN A 64 -27.72 5.10 -14.05
C ASN A 64 -26.87 4.53 -12.90
N GLU A 65 -25.68 4.02 -13.21
CA GLU A 65 -24.70 3.53 -12.26
C GLU A 65 -24.11 4.67 -11.43
N GLN A 66 -23.86 5.84 -12.03
CA GLN A 66 -23.49 7.05 -11.29
C GLN A 66 -24.58 7.42 -10.27
N ASN A 67 -25.85 7.48 -10.70
CA ASN A 67 -26.97 7.77 -9.79
C ASN A 67 -27.12 6.70 -8.70
N ARG A 68 -26.84 5.44 -9.02
CA ARG A 68 -26.82 4.34 -8.04
C ARG A 68 -25.70 4.51 -7.01
N PHE A 69 -24.51 4.93 -7.45
CA PHE A 69 -23.39 5.24 -6.56
C PHE A 69 -23.74 6.39 -5.62
N ARG A 70 -24.19 7.54 -6.17
CA ARG A 70 -24.61 8.72 -5.40
C ARG A 70 -25.67 8.37 -4.35
N LYS A 71 -26.67 7.58 -4.72
CA LYS A 71 -27.77 7.21 -3.82
C LYS A 71 -27.40 6.23 -2.72
N ARG A 72 -26.49 5.27 -2.98
CA ARG A 72 -26.28 4.11 -2.08
C ARG A 72 -24.91 4.08 -1.40
N MET A 73 -23.88 4.62 -2.05
CA MET A 73 -22.48 4.48 -1.61
C MET A 73 -21.92 5.80 -1.12
N GLN A 74 -22.13 6.89 -1.86
CA GLN A 74 -21.62 8.20 -1.51
C GLN A 74 -22.20 8.68 -0.18
N ARG A 75 -21.35 9.29 0.66
CA ARG A 75 -21.81 10.00 1.86
C ARG A 75 -22.49 11.32 1.47
N LYS A 76 -23.26 11.90 2.40
CA LYS A 76 -23.82 13.24 2.20
C LYS A 76 -22.68 14.25 2.33
N ALA A 77 -22.64 15.20 1.41
CA ALA A 77 -21.67 16.28 1.41
C ALA A 77 -22.24 17.48 2.16
N GLU A 78 -21.41 18.10 3.00
CA GLU A 78 -21.72 19.35 3.69
C GLU A 78 -21.15 20.55 2.88
N PRO A 79 -21.57 21.80 3.14
CA PRO A 79 -21.15 22.96 2.34
C PRO A 79 -19.63 23.20 2.28
N ASP A 80 -18.90 22.95 3.37
CA ASP A 80 -17.44 23.11 3.47
C ASP A 80 -16.69 21.77 3.46
N ASP A 81 -17.29 20.77 2.81
CA ASP A 81 -16.80 19.41 2.84
C ASP A 81 -15.61 19.19 1.89
N VAL A 82 -14.69 18.34 2.32
CA VAL A 82 -13.47 18.01 1.57
C VAL A 82 -13.51 16.55 1.11
N VAL A 83 -12.90 16.26 -0.03
CA VAL A 83 -12.76 14.88 -0.50
C VAL A 83 -11.87 14.11 0.47
N THR A 84 -12.40 13.05 1.06
CA THR A 84 -11.67 12.19 2.00
C THR A 84 -11.10 10.96 1.30
N LEU A 85 -10.13 10.31 1.95
CA LEU A 85 -9.63 9.01 1.48
C LEU A 85 -10.76 7.96 1.40
N GLN A 86 -11.78 8.04 2.26
CA GLN A 86 -12.93 7.13 2.18
C GLN A 86 -13.72 7.34 0.88
N ASP A 87 -13.91 8.60 0.46
CA ASP A 87 -14.58 8.92 -0.82
C ASP A 87 -13.82 8.32 -2.00
N VAL A 88 -12.49 8.40 -2.00
CA VAL A 88 -11.63 7.80 -3.03
C VAL A 88 -11.74 6.26 -3.02
N LYS A 89 -11.64 5.64 -1.84
CA LYS A 89 -11.80 4.18 -1.70
C LYS A 89 -13.16 3.71 -2.21
N ASP A 90 -14.22 4.47 -1.93
CA ASP A 90 -15.57 4.14 -2.36
C ASP A 90 -15.70 4.15 -3.89
N VAL A 91 -15.10 5.13 -4.57
CA VAL A 91 -15.05 5.17 -6.03
C VAL A 91 -14.30 3.96 -6.58
N VAL A 92 -13.12 3.63 -6.03
CA VAL A 92 -12.32 2.49 -6.47
C VAL A 92 -13.04 1.16 -6.25
N LEU A 93 -13.66 0.96 -5.09
CA LEU A 93 -14.47 -0.24 -4.80
C LEU A 93 -15.69 -0.36 -5.73
N PHE A 94 -16.22 0.77 -6.21
CA PHE A 94 -17.35 0.77 -7.12
C PHE A 94 -16.96 0.34 -8.54
N THR A 95 -15.80 0.80 -9.01
CA THR A 95 -15.26 0.51 -10.35
C THR A 95 -14.47 -0.79 -10.42
N ALA A 96 -14.06 -1.34 -9.27
CA ALA A 96 -13.35 -2.61 -9.18
C ALA A 96 -14.11 -3.76 -9.84
N PRO A 97 -13.41 -4.64 -10.59
CA PRO A 97 -14.03 -5.82 -11.17
C PRO A 97 -14.45 -6.82 -10.09
N ILE A 98 -15.55 -7.52 -10.33
CA ILE A 98 -16.18 -8.40 -9.33
C ILE A 98 -15.24 -9.54 -8.90
N LYS A 99 -14.36 -9.99 -9.80
CA LYS A 99 -13.39 -11.06 -9.53
C LYS A 99 -12.45 -10.74 -8.37
N ILE A 100 -12.05 -9.48 -8.21
CA ILE A 100 -11.13 -9.03 -7.15
C ILE A 100 -11.86 -8.58 -5.89
N LEU A 101 -13.14 -8.22 -6.01
CA LEU A 101 -13.93 -7.71 -4.91
C LEU A 101 -14.36 -8.88 -4.00
N LYS A 102 -13.60 -9.16 -2.95
CA LYS A 102 -13.90 -10.21 -1.95
C LYS A 102 -14.12 -9.61 -0.56
N PRO A 103 -14.87 -10.29 0.35
CA PRO A 103 -15.15 -9.77 1.69
C PRO A 103 -13.89 -9.42 2.49
N TYR A 104 -12.86 -10.28 2.44
CA TYR A 104 -11.59 -10.03 3.14
C TYR A 104 -10.88 -8.77 2.63
N LEU A 105 -10.92 -8.47 1.33
CA LEU A 105 -10.35 -7.25 0.76
C LEU A 105 -11.13 -6.01 1.23
N ILE A 106 -12.46 -6.08 1.22
CA ILE A 106 -13.33 -5.00 1.72
C ILE A 106 -13.01 -4.73 3.19
N ASN A 107 -12.88 -5.78 4.01
CA ASN A 107 -12.54 -5.64 5.42
C ASN A 107 -11.15 -5.03 5.61
N LEU A 108 -10.14 -5.51 4.87
CA LEU A 108 -8.78 -4.98 4.89
C LEU A 108 -8.77 -3.48 4.58
N LEU A 109 -9.39 -3.05 3.47
CA LEU A 109 -9.42 -1.64 3.04
C LEU A 109 -10.14 -0.68 4.00
N HIS A 110 -10.95 -1.21 4.93
CA HIS A 110 -11.63 -0.40 5.94
C HIS A 110 -10.89 -0.37 7.28
N LEU A 111 -9.77 -1.08 7.44
CA LEU A 111 -8.96 -0.96 8.66
C LEU A 111 -8.29 0.42 8.76
N PRO A 112 -8.31 1.06 9.95
CA PRO A 112 -7.49 2.22 10.26
C PRO A 112 -6.01 2.06 9.90
N ALA A 113 -5.44 0.88 10.14
CA ALA A 113 -4.05 0.57 9.75
C ALA A 113 -3.84 0.63 8.24
N THR A 114 -4.79 0.15 7.44
CA THR A 114 -4.73 0.26 5.98
C THR A 114 -4.91 1.71 5.51
N GLU A 115 -5.72 2.52 6.19
CA GLU A 115 -5.76 3.97 5.93
C GLU A 115 -4.38 4.62 6.10
N ARG A 116 -3.59 4.22 7.11
CA ARG A 116 -2.23 4.77 7.31
C ARG A 116 -1.30 4.40 6.16
N ILE A 117 -1.31 3.14 5.72
CA ILE A 117 -0.52 2.70 4.56
C ILE A 117 -0.89 3.51 3.31
N LEU A 118 -2.20 3.64 3.03
CA LEU A 118 -2.68 4.37 1.85
C LEU A 118 -2.33 5.86 1.90
N ARG A 119 -2.44 6.50 3.06
CA ARG A 119 -2.02 7.92 3.23
C ARG A 119 -0.53 8.09 3.01
N ALA A 120 0.29 7.20 3.59
CA ALA A 120 1.73 7.22 3.39
C ALA A 120 2.11 7.01 1.92
N LEU A 121 1.44 6.08 1.22
CA LEU A 121 1.65 5.85 -0.20
C LEU A 121 1.25 7.05 -1.07
N ILE A 122 0.08 7.65 -0.82
CA ILE A 122 -0.36 8.85 -1.56
C ILE A 122 0.67 9.97 -1.37
N PHE A 123 1.10 10.19 -0.13
CA PHE A 123 2.05 11.23 0.20
C PHE A 123 3.42 10.99 -0.44
N TYR A 124 3.91 9.75 -0.37
CA TYR A 124 5.12 9.32 -1.04
C TYR A 124 5.04 9.51 -2.56
N CYS A 125 4.01 8.99 -3.21
CA CYS A 125 3.88 9.07 -4.67
C CYS A 125 3.77 10.52 -5.15
N GLN A 126 3.05 11.39 -4.43
CA GLN A 126 2.99 12.81 -4.78
C GLN A 126 4.38 13.46 -4.73
N TYR A 127 5.14 13.22 -3.65
CA TYR A 127 6.49 13.78 -3.51
C TYR A 127 7.48 13.16 -4.51
N HIS A 128 7.34 11.87 -4.83
CA HIS A 128 8.11 11.18 -5.86
C HIS A 128 7.89 11.79 -7.24
N LEU A 129 6.64 11.99 -7.66
CA LEU A 129 6.32 12.61 -8.96
C LEU A 129 6.89 14.03 -9.03
N GLN A 130 6.68 14.84 -7.99
CA GLN A 130 7.26 16.19 -7.90
C GLN A 130 8.80 16.17 -8.00
N THR A 131 9.45 15.23 -7.31
CA THR A 131 10.91 15.11 -7.33
C THR A 131 11.40 14.62 -8.70
N SER A 132 10.69 13.67 -9.31
CA SER A 132 10.98 13.16 -10.67
C SER A 132 10.93 14.30 -11.70
N ASP A 133 9.86 15.09 -11.70
CA ASP A 133 9.73 16.27 -12.57
C ASP A 133 10.87 17.27 -12.34
N THR A 134 11.20 17.53 -11.07
CA THR A 134 12.28 18.44 -10.69
C THR A 134 13.63 17.92 -11.18
N MET A 135 13.93 16.64 -11.01
CA MET A 135 15.18 16.04 -11.45
C MET A 135 15.30 15.99 -12.97
N ASN A 136 14.20 15.69 -13.69
CA ASN A 136 14.17 15.70 -15.14
C ASN A 136 14.49 17.10 -15.70
N ASN A 137 13.86 18.15 -15.15
CA ASN A 137 14.15 19.53 -15.52
C ASN A 137 15.62 19.89 -15.25
N ARG A 138 16.17 19.45 -14.12
CA ARG A 138 17.58 19.67 -13.78
C ARG A 138 18.53 18.95 -14.73
N THR A 139 18.21 17.73 -15.16
CA THR A 139 18.99 17.03 -16.18
C THR A 139 19.05 17.81 -17.49
N ILE A 140 17.94 18.43 -17.92
CA ILE A 140 17.90 19.31 -19.09
C ILE A 140 18.77 20.55 -18.86
N GLU A 141 18.65 21.20 -17.70
CA GLU A 141 19.45 22.40 -17.38
C GLU A 141 20.96 22.12 -17.38
N LEU A 142 21.37 20.96 -16.83
CA LEU A 142 22.77 20.53 -16.77
C LEU A 142 23.39 20.22 -18.14
N MET A 143 22.59 20.17 -19.21
CA MET A 143 23.15 20.15 -20.58
C MET A 143 23.83 21.47 -20.95
N THR A 144 23.49 22.57 -20.26
CA THR A 144 24.00 23.92 -20.56
C THR A 144 24.67 24.60 -19.37
N LYS A 145 24.41 24.14 -18.14
CA LYS A 145 24.91 24.72 -16.89
C LYS A 145 25.83 23.75 -16.15
N ILE A 146 26.79 24.30 -15.40
CA ILE A 146 27.69 23.52 -14.54
C ILE A 146 27.00 23.20 -13.21
N ARG A 147 27.14 21.96 -12.75
CA ARG A 147 26.66 21.52 -11.43
C ARG A 147 27.51 22.14 -10.32
N THR A 148 26.86 22.72 -9.31
CA THR A 148 27.50 23.35 -8.14
C THR A 148 27.35 22.51 -6.88
N GLU A 149 28.12 22.81 -5.84
CA GLU A 149 28.03 22.15 -4.53
C GLU A 149 26.63 22.31 -3.91
N ARG A 150 26.08 23.52 -3.90
CA ARG A 150 24.69 23.79 -3.47
C ARG A 150 23.66 22.96 -4.22
N SER A 151 23.92 22.67 -5.49
CA SER A 151 23.06 21.83 -6.31
C SER A 151 23.06 20.37 -5.80
N VAL A 152 24.21 19.88 -5.34
CA VAL A 152 24.34 18.54 -4.72
C VAL A 152 23.57 18.48 -3.40
N GLU A 153 23.68 19.51 -2.56
CA GLU A 153 22.96 19.60 -1.27
C GLU A 153 21.44 19.51 -1.47
N VAL A 154 20.88 20.26 -2.42
CA VAL A 154 19.44 20.24 -2.73
C VAL A 154 18.99 18.84 -3.19
N GLU A 155 19.80 18.15 -3.98
CA GLU A 155 19.49 16.79 -4.44
C GLU A 155 19.56 15.78 -3.31
N MET A 156 20.51 15.94 -2.39
CA MET A 156 20.57 15.15 -1.15
C MET A 156 19.32 15.36 -0.30
N HIS A 157 18.80 16.58 -0.19
CA HIS A 157 17.54 16.83 0.50
C HIS A 157 16.35 16.11 -0.14
N TYR A 158 16.27 16.09 -1.48
CA TYR A 158 15.22 15.33 -2.17
C TYR A 158 15.32 13.84 -1.90
N MET A 159 16.53 13.29 -1.96
CA MET A 159 16.80 11.88 -1.69
C MET A 159 16.44 11.50 -0.24
N ASP A 160 16.92 12.26 0.75
CA ASP A 160 16.64 12.05 2.17
C ASP A 160 15.14 12.05 2.46
N ASN A 161 14.42 13.03 1.90
CA ASN A 161 12.99 13.14 2.04
C ASN A 161 12.25 11.95 1.41
N LEU A 162 12.69 11.47 0.24
CA LEU A 162 12.13 10.26 -0.38
C LEU A 162 12.41 9.02 0.45
N GLU A 163 13.59 8.89 1.07
CA GLU A 163 13.92 7.79 1.97
C GLU A 163 13.04 7.79 3.23
N ASP A 164 12.81 8.96 3.83
CA ASP A 164 11.95 9.10 5.00
C ASP A 164 10.49 8.75 4.71
N LEU A 165 9.98 9.18 3.54
CA LEU A 165 8.63 8.82 3.11
C LEU A 165 8.53 7.32 2.79
N ARG A 166 9.54 6.71 2.18
CA ARG A 166 9.59 5.26 1.99
C ARG A 166 9.64 4.51 3.31
N LEU A 167 10.42 4.98 4.29
CA LEU A 167 10.43 4.43 5.64
C LEU A 167 9.04 4.44 6.27
N LEU A 168 8.29 5.53 6.10
CA LEU A 168 6.94 5.64 6.63
C LEU A 168 6.01 4.57 6.02
N VAL A 169 6.09 4.35 4.70
CA VAL A 169 5.36 3.26 4.04
C VAL A 169 5.85 1.90 4.55
N ALA A 170 7.17 1.70 4.65
CA ALA A 170 7.78 0.44 5.06
C ALA A 170 7.43 0.04 6.49
N LYS A 171 7.34 1.01 7.41
CA LYS A 171 6.87 0.84 8.78
C LYS A 171 5.45 0.28 8.78
N GLU A 172 4.51 0.95 8.13
CA GLU A 172 3.10 0.52 8.14
C GLU A 172 2.91 -0.81 7.40
N TYR A 173 3.70 -1.05 6.35
CA TYR A 173 3.70 -2.31 5.61
C TYR A 173 4.30 -3.47 6.41
N SER A 174 5.33 -3.24 7.22
CA SER A 174 5.88 -4.25 8.13
C SER A 174 4.81 -4.78 9.10
N ASN A 175 3.91 -3.91 9.57
CA ASN A 175 2.80 -4.34 10.43
C ASN A 175 1.83 -5.27 9.69
N LEU A 176 1.58 -5.03 8.40
CA LEU A 176 0.76 -5.90 7.55
C LEU A 176 1.43 -7.26 7.34
N ILE A 177 2.71 -7.27 6.97
CA ILE A 177 3.47 -8.52 6.76
C ILE A 177 3.53 -9.33 8.04
N ASN A 178 3.88 -8.72 9.17
CA ASN A 178 4.06 -9.44 10.44
C ASN A 178 2.73 -9.81 11.11
N GLY A 179 1.58 -9.43 10.53
CA GLY A 179 0.28 -9.64 11.16
C GLY A 179 0.10 -8.94 12.49
N SER A 180 0.75 -7.79 12.69
CA SER A 180 0.73 -7.07 13.95
C SER A 180 -0.55 -6.24 14.11
N GLY A 181 -1.04 -6.12 15.35
CA GLY A 181 -2.20 -5.29 15.69
C GLY A 181 -3.46 -5.69 14.93
N GLU A 182 -4.02 -4.76 14.16
CA GLU A 182 -5.28 -4.96 13.41
C GLU A 182 -5.16 -5.99 12.27
N PHE A 183 -3.94 -6.27 11.82
CA PHE A 183 -3.68 -7.24 10.75
C PHE A 183 -3.62 -8.69 11.24
N ALA A 184 -3.63 -8.95 12.56
CA ALA A 184 -3.53 -10.30 13.12
C ALA A 184 -4.61 -11.27 12.60
N LYS A 185 -5.79 -10.74 12.29
CA LYS A 185 -6.91 -11.51 11.71
C LYS A 185 -6.67 -11.95 10.27
N PHE A 186 -5.82 -11.22 9.54
CA PHE A 186 -5.50 -11.46 8.14
C PHE A 186 -4.19 -12.23 7.96
N HIS A 187 -3.40 -12.35 9.02
CA HIS A 187 -2.14 -13.07 8.99
C HIS A 187 -2.33 -14.55 9.28
N HIS A 188 -1.69 -15.38 8.47
CA HIS A 188 -1.77 -16.83 8.53
C HIS A 188 -0.73 -17.44 9.47
N MET A 189 0.38 -16.74 9.77
CA MET A 189 1.35 -17.22 10.75
C MET A 189 0.93 -16.73 12.14
N GLY A 190 0.69 -17.67 13.05
CA GLY A 190 0.42 -17.40 14.45
C GLY A 190 0.80 -18.62 15.28
N PRO A 191 0.98 -18.47 16.60
CA PRO A 191 1.37 -19.60 17.47
C PRO A 191 0.45 -20.82 17.34
N SER A 192 -0.82 -20.59 16.95
CA SER A 192 -1.86 -21.61 16.79
C SER A 192 -2.27 -21.90 15.34
N LYS A 193 -1.61 -21.30 14.33
CA LYS A 193 -1.96 -21.45 12.91
C LYS A 193 -0.89 -22.25 12.17
N LYS A 194 -1.29 -23.02 11.14
CA LYS A 194 -0.37 -23.80 10.31
C LYS A 194 0.72 -22.88 9.75
N MET A 195 2.00 -23.22 9.98
CA MET A 195 3.17 -22.44 9.51
C MET A 195 3.44 -22.58 8.00
N ARG A 196 2.42 -22.86 7.20
CA ARG A 196 2.51 -22.95 5.74
C ARG A 196 1.68 -21.82 5.17
N SER A 197 2.29 -20.95 4.37
CA SER A 197 1.55 -19.92 3.65
C SER A 197 0.44 -20.58 2.83
N MET A 198 -0.78 -20.04 2.92
CA MET A 198 -1.80 -20.35 1.92
C MET A 198 -1.42 -19.58 0.66
N ASN A 199 -0.38 -20.08 -0.02
CA ASN A 199 0.42 -19.33 -0.98
C ASN A 199 -0.45 -18.63 -2.04
N ARG A 200 -1.56 -19.26 -2.45
CA ARG A 200 -2.51 -18.70 -3.43
C ARG A 200 -3.42 -17.60 -2.87
N LYS A 201 -3.99 -17.75 -1.67
CA LYS A 201 -4.92 -16.77 -1.08
C LYS A 201 -4.18 -15.49 -0.69
N GLU A 202 -3.00 -15.64 -0.10
CA GLU A 202 -2.16 -14.51 0.31
C GLU A 202 -1.56 -13.78 -0.88
N SER A 203 -1.07 -14.53 -1.88
CA SER A 203 -0.61 -13.95 -3.15
C SER A 203 -1.72 -13.16 -3.83
N PHE A 204 -2.94 -13.72 -3.91
CA PHE A 204 -4.09 -13.01 -4.45
C PHE A 204 -4.42 -11.74 -3.64
N LEU A 205 -4.42 -11.82 -2.31
CA LEU A 205 -4.70 -10.67 -1.45
C LEU A 205 -3.65 -9.58 -1.63
N PHE A 206 -2.37 -9.94 -1.64
CA PHE A 206 -1.26 -9.02 -1.87
C PHE A 206 -1.37 -8.32 -3.22
N GLU A 207 -1.52 -9.09 -4.31
CA GLU A 207 -1.64 -8.54 -5.66
C GLU A 207 -2.86 -7.63 -5.79
N THR A 208 -3.99 -8.04 -5.22
CA THR A 208 -5.21 -7.24 -5.22
C THR A 208 -5.05 -5.98 -4.38
N PHE A 209 -4.40 -6.07 -3.22
CA PHE A 209 -4.14 -4.92 -2.35
C PHE A 209 -3.25 -3.88 -3.05
N VAL A 210 -2.15 -4.32 -3.67
CA VAL A 210 -1.26 -3.44 -4.44
C VAL A 210 -2.02 -2.80 -5.60
N ARG A 211 -2.80 -3.59 -6.37
CA ARG A 211 -3.58 -3.08 -7.50
C ARG A 211 -4.66 -2.06 -7.09
N MET A 212 -5.35 -2.30 -5.97
CA MET A 212 -6.30 -1.36 -5.39
C MET A 212 -5.59 -0.10 -4.89
N SER A 213 -4.41 -0.23 -4.29
CA SER A 213 -3.62 0.90 -3.79
C SER A 213 -3.18 1.82 -4.93
N ILE A 214 -2.67 1.27 -6.04
CA ILE A 214 -2.33 2.03 -7.26
C ILE A 214 -3.55 2.84 -7.74
N GLN A 215 -4.71 2.19 -7.82
CA GLN A 215 -5.93 2.86 -8.29
C GLN A 215 -6.38 3.97 -7.33
N ILE A 216 -6.27 3.75 -6.01
CA ILE A 216 -6.58 4.76 -4.99
C ILE A 216 -5.63 5.96 -5.11
N ILE A 217 -4.32 5.71 -5.24
CA ILE A 217 -3.30 6.75 -5.37
C ILE A 217 -3.56 7.56 -6.63
N TRP A 218 -3.77 6.90 -7.77
CA TRP A 218 -4.04 7.58 -9.04
C TRP A 218 -5.26 8.49 -8.97
N ILE A 219 -6.38 8.04 -8.37
CA ILE A 219 -7.56 8.89 -8.20
C ILE A 219 -7.30 10.02 -7.20
N ALA A 220 -6.62 9.75 -6.08
CA ALA A 220 -6.27 10.76 -5.09
C ALA A 220 -5.36 11.85 -5.67
N LEU A 221 -4.48 11.48 -6.60
CA LEU A 221 -3.59 12.37 -7.35
C LEU A 221 -4.21 12.81 -8.69
N GLY A 222 -5.53 13.01 -8.71
CA GLY A 222 -6.20 13.69 -9.82
C GLY A 222 -6.17 12.97 -11.17
N ARG A 223 -5.98 11.65 -11.17
CA ARG A 223 -5.98 10.77 -12.36
C ARG A 223 -4.89 11.10 -13.39
N LYS A 224 -3.70 11.45 -12.92
CA LYS A 224 -2.56 11.72 -13.80
C LYS A 224 -1.38 10.79 -13.48
N SER A 225 -0.42 10.68 -14.43
CA SER A 225 0.80 9.86 -14.31
C SER A 225 0.57 8.41 -13.84
N PHE A 226 -0.44 7.73 -14.40
CA PHE A 226 -0.79 6.37 -14.00
C PHE A 226 0.40 5.40 -14.11
N ASP A 227 1.09 5.42 -15.26
CA ASP A 227 2.19 4.49 -15.54
C ASP A 227 3.35 4.70 -14.56
N GLU A 228 3.72 5.96 -14.26
CA GLU A 228 4.76 6.27 -13.28
C GLU A 228 4.36 5.82 -11.87
N ILE A 229 3.11 6.03 -11.47
CA ILE A 229 2.59 5.57 -10.18
C ILE A 229 2.62 4.04 -10.10
N GLU A 230 2.13 3.34 -11.13
CA GLU A 230 2.09 1.88 -11.16
C GLU A 230 3.50 1.28 -11.05
N LEU A 231 4.45 1.80 -11.83
CA LEU A 231 5.83 1.33 -11.78
C LEU A 231 6.50 1.59 -10.46
N GLU A 232 6.32 2.79 -9.91
CA GLU A 232 6.99 3.17 -8.67
C GLU A 232 6.45 2.37 -7.48
N VAL A 233 5.13 2.19 -7.41
CA VAL A 233 4.51 1.34 -6.38
C VAL A 233 4.96 -0.12 -6.56
N HIS A 234 4.99 -0.65 -7.79
CA HIS A 234 5.52 -2.00 -8.01
C HIS A 234 6.99 -2.12 -7.65
N ARG A 235 7.84 -1.14 -7.94
CA ARG A 235 9.26 -1.14 -7.57
C ARG A 235 9.46 -1.20 -6.06
N MET A 236 8.59 -0.54 -5.28
CA MET A 236 8.62 -0.62 -3.82
C MET A 236 8.22 -2.02 -3.34
N PHE A 237 7.11 -2.55 -3.85
CA PHE A 237 6.51 -3.76 -3.30
C PHE A 237 7.05 -5.07 -3.87
N LYS A 238 7.53 -5.07 -5.11
CA LYS A 238 7.94 -6.25 -5.90
C LYS A 238 9.38 -6.10 -6.35
N SER A 239 10.11 -7.22 -6.42
CA SER A 239 11.44 -7.21 -7.05
C SER A 239 11.32 -7.07 -8.56
N ASP A 240 12.43 -6.68 -9.22
CA ASP A 240 12.50 -6.52 -10.68
C ASP A 240 11.99 -7.76 -11.45
N LEU A 241 12.19 -8.97 -10.90
CA LEU A 241 11.71 -10.22 -11.50
C LEU A 241 10.17 -10.33 -11.48
N PHE A 242 9.51 -9.77 -10.47
CA PHE A 242 8.06 -9.84 -10.29
C PHE A 242 7.34 -8.54 -10.67
N ASN A 243 8.07 -7.50 -11.10
CA ASN A 243 7.49 -6.23 -11.54
C ASN A 243 6.92 -6.33 -12.95
N SER A 244 5.69 -6.83 -13.06
CA SER A 244 5.00 -7.00 -14.34
C SER A 244 4.69 -5.68 -15.06
N ALA A 245 4.66 -4.54 -14.39
CA ALA A 245 4.42 -3.25 -15.04
C ALA A 245 5.61 -2.81 -15.90
N GLU A 246 6.83 -3.03 -15.44
CA GLU A 246 8.04 -2.73 -16.21
C GLU A 246 8.08 -3.57 -17.50
N HIS A 247 7.73 -4.86 -17.40
CA HIS A 247 7.70 -5.77 -18.55
C HIS A 247 6.59 -5.45 -19.58
N LYS A 248 5.55 -4.70 -19.19
CA LYS A 248 4.47 -4.29 -20.10
C LYS A 248 4.82 -3.08 -20.97
N LEU A 249 5.84 -2.30 -20.59
CA LEU A 249 6.25 -1.09 -21.30
C LEU A 249 7.17 -1.47 -22.47
N THR A 250 6.56 -1.81 -23.60
CA THR A 250 7.27 -2.12 -24.86
C THR A 250 7.16 -0.97 -25.85
N GLY A 251 8.17 -0.81 -26.71
CA GLY A 251 8.20 0.20 -27.78
C GLY A 251 8.18 1.64 -27.25
N ASP A 252 7.29 2.46 -27.80
CA ASP A 252 7.21 3.92 -27.57
C ASP A 252 6.78 4.31 -26.14
N LYS A 253 6.26 3.36 -25.36
CA LYS A 253 5.91 3.55 -23.94
C LYS A 253 7.08 3.31 -22.99
N LYS A 254 8.25 2.95 -23.51
CA LYS A 254 9.44 2.74 -22.68
C LYS A 254 9.86 4.06 -22.05
N ILE A 255 9.92 4.08 -20.72
CA ILE A 255 10.38 5.27 -20.00
C ILE A 255 11.79 5.63 -20.45
N VAL A 256 11.99 6.93 -20.69
CA VAL A 256 13.29 7.49 -21.01
C VAL A 256 14.29 7.04 -19.94
N PRO A 257 15.40 6.40 -20.32
CA PRO A 257 16.39 5.95 -19.35
C PRO A 257 16.87 7.11 -18.49
N ARG A 258 16.58 7.04 -17.20
CA ARG A 258 17.03 8.03 -16.22
C ARG A 258 18.55 8.03 -16.12
N THR A 259 19.13 9.20 -15.88
CA THR A 259 20.57 9.28 -15.61
C THR A 259 20.91 8.52 -14.33
N PRO A 260 22.13 7.98 -14.17
CA PRO A 260 22.55 7.32 -12.92
C PRO A 260 22.36 8.21 -11.68
N HIS A 261 22.56 9.52 -11.86
CA HIS A 261 22.39 10.53 -10.82
C HIS A 261 20.92 10.75 -10.43
N GLU A 262 20.04 10.96 -11.41
CA GLU A 262 18.59 11.04 -11.17
C GLU A 262 18.08 9.77 -10.47
N ARG A 263 18.53 8.61 -10.95
CA ARG A 263 18.21 7.32 -10.35
C ARG A 263 18.67 7.25 -8.89
N GLN A 264 19.86 7.74 -8.57
CA GLN A 264 20.36 7.77 -7.20
C GLN A 264 19.47 8.62 -6.28
N VAL A 265 19.04 9.80 -6.73
CA VAL A 265 18.14 10.66 -5.94
C VAL A 265 16.78 10.01 -5.71
N LEU A 266 16.18 9.43 -6.75
CA LEU A 266 14.84 8.84 -6.66
C LEU A 266 14.82 7.52 -5.87
N ILE A 267 15.89 6.74 -5.93
CA ILE A 267 15.98 5.42 -5.32
C ILE A 267 16.65 5.45 -3.94
N GLY A 268 17.56 6.38 -3.67
CA GLY A 268 18.35 6.44 -2.44
C GLY A 268 19.30 5.25 -2.23
N HIS A 269 19.75 5.08 -0.99
CA HIS A 269 20.84 4.19 -0.59
C HIS A 269 20.39 2.77 -0.23
N CYS A 270 19.12 2.62 0.14
CA CYS A 270 18.62 1.50 0.94
C CYS A 270 18.12 0.28 0.15
N ILE A 271 18.43 0.18 -1.15
CA ILE A 271 18.12 -1.05 -1.90
C ILE A 271 19.23 -2.08 -1.71
N VAL A 272 18.93 -3.11 -0.92
CA VAL A 272 19.77 -4.30 -0.84
C VAL A 272 19.22 -5.34 -1.81
N LYS A 273 20.00 -5.63 -2.87
CA LYS A 273 19.73 -6.77 -3.77
C LYS A 273 20.18 -8.06 -3.08
N LYS A 274 19.42 -8.57 -2.10
CA LYS A 274 19.66 -9.94 -1.60
C LYS A 274 19.30 -10.96 -2.68
N TYR A 275 19.86 -12.17 -2.55
CA TYR A 275 19.82 -13.25 -3.53
C TYR A 275 18.42 -13.57 -4.06
N LYS A 276 18.36 -14.00 -5.33
CA LYS A 276 17.21 -14.10 -6.24
C LYS A 276 15.97 -14.89 -5.75
N VAL A 277 16.00 -15.51 -4.58
CA VAL A 277 14.97 -16.48 -4.13
C VAL A 277 14.34 -16.11 -2.78
N ASP A 278 14.96 -15.24 -1.98
CA ASP A 278 14.36 -14.76 -0.73
C ASP A 278 13.39 -13.60 -1.04
N MET A 279 12.11 -13.95 -1.19
CA MET A 279 10.99 -13.05 -1.51
C MET A 279 10.67 -12.04 -0.39
N MET A 280 11.58 -11.12 -0.09
CA MET A 280 11.25 -9.92 0.67
C MET A 280 10.97 -8.77 -0.30
N SER A 281 9.80 -8.17 -0.16
CA SER A 281 9.45 -6.90 -0.79
C SER A 281 10.61 -5.89 -0.59
N PRO A 282 11.12 -5.24 -1.65
CA PRO A 282 12.27 -4.33 -1.56
C PRO A 282 12.10 -3.23 -0.51
N LEU A 283 10.85 -2.79 -0.30
CA LEU A 283 10.48 -1.78 0.68
C LEU A 283 10.95 -2.10 2.12
N ILE A 284 11.03 -3.37 2.51
CA ILE A 284 11.44 -3.75 3.87
C ILE A 284 12.91 -3.45 4.16
N ASN A 285 13.73 -3.26 3.13
CA ASN A 285 15.11 -2.83 3.30
C ASN A 285 15.21 -1.42 3.93
N GLU A 286 14.19 -0.57 3.77
CA GLU A 286 14.17 0.79 4.34
C GLU A 286 14.20 0.81 5.86
N VAL A 287 13.55 -0.19 6.48
CA VAL A 287 13.48 -0.35 7.94
C VAL A 287 14.85 -0.73 8.52
N HIS A 288 15.64 -1.50 7.78
CA HIS A 288 16.90 -2.09 8.22
C HIS A 288 18.12 -1.43 7.55
N CYS A 289 17.94 -0.23 7.00
CA CYS A 289 18.97 0.41 6.20
C CYS A 289 20.12 0.94 7.07
N SER A 290 21.23 0.22 7.11
CA SER A 290 22.44 0.62 7.86
C SER A 290 23.23 1.77 7.23
N LYS A 291 22.93 2.11 5.97
CA LYS A 291 23.65 3.16 5.22
C LYS A 291 23.18 4.57 5.54
N ARG A 292 22.06 4.72 6.27
CA ARG A 292 21.49 6.03 6.61
C ARG A 292 21.28 6.16 8.10
N ASN A 293 21.39 7.38 8.61
CA ASN A 293 20.98 7.69 9.97
C ASN A 293 19.45 7.81 10.01
N ILE A 294 18.78 6.85 10.64
CA ILE A 294 17.31 6.81 10.73
C ILE A 294 16.88 7.56 11.98
N ASP A 295 16.04 8.58 11.83
CA ASP A 295 15.34 9.16 12.97
C ASP A 295 14.30 8.14 13.47
N HIS A 296 14.57 7.52 14.61
CA HIS A 296 13.70 6.49 15.18
C HIS A 296 12.30 7.01 15.54
N ARG A 297 12.09 8.34 15.67
CA ARG A 297 10.76 8.95 15.86
C ARG A 297 9.84 8.69 14.67
N MET A 298 10.39 8.46 13.48
CA MET A 298 9.62 8.07 12.30
C MET A 298 8.85 6.77 12.51
N PHE A 299 9.37 5.84 13.33
CA PHE A 299 8.65 4.60 13.68
C PHE A 299 7.45 4.86 14.60
N GLY A 300 7.43 5.95 15.38
CA GLY A 300 6.30 6.34 16.21
C GLY A 300 5.27 7.23 15.51
N LEU A 301 5.60 7.80 14.34
CA LEU A 301 4.75 8.78 13.65
C LEU A 301 3.32 8.26 13.42
N GLY A 302 2.32 9.02 13.88
CA GLY A 302 0.90 8.65 13.77
C GLY A 302 0.41 7.58 14.76
N ILE A 303 1.26 7.14 15.69
CA ILE A 303 0.93 6.18 16.75
C ILE A 303 1.25 6.78 18.13
N VAL A 304 2.47 7.25 18.31
CA VAL A 304 2.99 7.81 19.56
C VAL A 304 2.85 9.33 19.54
N GLN A 305 2.35 9.92 20.62
CA GLN A 305 2.33 11.35 20.81
C GLN A 305 3.67 11.79 21.39
N TYR A 306 4.45 12.53 20.61
CA TYR A 306 5.72 13.07 21.10
C TYR A 306 5.44 14.47 21.71
N PRO A 307 5.75 14.68 23.00
CA PRO A 307 5.38 15.91 23.72
C PRO A 307 6.03 17.19 23.17
N ARG A 308 7.04 17.07 22.31
CA ARG A 308 7.72 18.20 21.64
C ARG A 308 8.00 17.98 20.16
N SER A 309 7.36 17.00 19.49
CA SER A 309 7.54 16.93 18.04
C SER A 309 6.90 18.15 17.42
N SER A 310 7.71 19.06 16.86
CA SER A 310 7.18 19.97 15.86
C SER A 310 6.50 19.06 14.83
N SER A 311 5.24 19.35 14.54
CA SER A 311 4.52 18.54 13.58
C SER A 311 5.31 18.60 12.28
N ARG A 312 5.88 17.48 11.83
CA ARG A 312 6.32 17.28 10.43
C ARG A 312 5.10 17.28 9.49
N SER A 313 4.06 18.03 9.86
CA SER A 313 2.82 18.25 9.14
C SER A 313 3.12 19.33 8.13
N THR A 314 3.04 18.90 6.88
CA THR A 314 3.11 19.72 5.69
C THR A 314 2.18 20.92 5.82
N LYS A 315 2.75 22.12 5.90
CA LYS A 315 2.01 23.30 5.48
C LYS A 315 1.89 23.18 3.96
N SER A 316 0.69 22.91 3.45
CA SER A 316 0.42 23.12 2.04
C SER A 316 0.59 24.62 1.78
N ALA A 317 1.60 24.98 1.00
CA ALA A 317 1.77 26.37 0.60
C ALA A 317 0.56 26.76 -0.26
N THR A 318 -0.34 27.58 0.29
CA THR A 318 -1.31 28.31 -0.53
C THR A 318 -0.53 29.22 -1.45
N SER A 319 -0.41 28.82 -2.71
CA SER A 319 0.30 29.57 -3.76
C SER A 319 -0.25 30.99 -3.87
N ARG A 320 0.53 31.97 -3.41
CA ARG A 320 0.38 33.36 -3.88
C ARG A 320 0.91 33.39 -5.30
N LYS A 321 -0.01 33.56 -6.26
CA LYS A 321 0.29 33.78 -7.67
C LYS A 321 1.38 34.84 -7.83
N LYS A 322 2.54 34.44 -8.35
CA LYS A 322 3.45 35.33 -9.05
C LYS A 322 3.63 34.79 -10.45
N SER A 323 3.15 35.55 -11.42
CA SER A 323 3.15 35.20 -12.83
C SER A 323 4.58 35.17 -13.37
N THR A 324 5.08 33.98 -13.64
CA THR A 324 6.14 33.72 -14.60
C THR A 324 5.63 32.67 -15.57
N LEU A 325 5.91 32.87 -16.86
CA LEU A 325 5.48 32.06 -18.01
C LEU A 325 6.11 30.64 -18.03
N GLY A 326 6.10 29.93 -16.90
CA GLY A 326 6.46 28.52 -16.78
C GLY A 326 5.20 27.65 -16.71
N GLN A 327 5.25 26.45 -17.29
CA GLN A 327 4.17 25.46 -17.14
C GLN A 327 3.84 25.29 -15.66
N ALA A 328 2.55 25.39 -15.31
CA ALA A 328 2.11 25.18 -13.94
C ALA A 328 2.43 23.74 -13.51
N PRO A 329 2.98 23.51 -12.30
CA PRO A 329 3.33 22.18 -11.84
C PRO A 329 2.10 21.27 -11.82
N MET A 330 2.30 20.00 -12.19
CA MET A 330 1.22 19.02 -12.37
C MET A 330 0.45 18.71 -11.07
N TYR A 331 1.14 18.87 -9.95
CA TYR A 331 0.67 18.69 -8.57
C TYR A 331 1.03 19.90 -7.71
N SER A 332 0.27 20.13 -6.64
CA SER A 332 0.67 21.11 -5.62
C SER A 332 1.97 20.67 -4.96
N SER A 333 2.94 21.60 -4.86
CA SER A 333 4.23 21.33 -4.24
C SER A 333 4.06 20.96 -2.77
N ILE A 334 4.58 19.79 -2.41
CA ILE A 334 4.85 19.42 -1.03
C ILE A 334 6.18 20.06 -0.66
N GLU A 335 6.16 20.91 0.37
CA GLU A 335 7.36 21.40 1.04
C GLU A 335 7.46 20.67 2.38
N LEU A 336 8.51 19.85 2.52
CA LEU A 336 8.83 19.19 3.77
C LEU A 336 9.68 20.14 4.63
N PRO A 337 9.42 20.22 5.93
CA PRO A 337 10.25 21.02 6.83
C PRO A 337 11.70 20.51 6.84
N PRO A 338 12.70 21.40 7.05
CA PRO A 338 14.10 21.04 7.04
C PRO A 338 14.43 19.95 8.07
N ARG A 339 15.41 19.11 7.74
CA ARG A 339 15.95 18.11 8.66
C ARG A 339 16.80 18.84 9.71
N GLY A 340 16.46 18.71 11.00
CA GLY A 340 17.24 19.31 12.10
C GLY A 340 17.01 20.80 12.36
N SER A 341 15.91 21.41 11.89
CA SER A 341 15.54 22.78 12.31
C SER A 341 14.84 22.85 13.67
N ASP A 342 14.65 21.71 14.34
CA ASP A 342 14.16 21.70 15.71
C ASP A 342 15.34 22.13 16.60
N GLU A 343 15.23 23.30 17.22
CA GLU A 343 16.13 23.84 18.27
C GLU A 343 16.17 22.97 19.55
N TYR A 344 15.70 21.71 19.45
CA TYR A 344 15.43 20.79 20.54
C TYR A 344 15.79 19.34 20.12
N ASP A 345 17.09 19.12 19.87
CA ASP A 345 17.70 17.79 19.72
C ASP A 345 17.79 17.01 21.05
N GLU A 346 17.20 17.52 22.14
CA GLU A 346 17.05 16.74 23.35
C GLU A 346 15.99 15.66 23.12
N LEU A 347 16.47 14.43 22.88
CA LEU A 347 15.66 13.23 23.05
C LEU A 347 14.92 13.35 24.38
N PRO A 348 13.59 13.13 24.41
CA PRO A 348 12.85 13.26 25.64
C PRO A 348 13.47 12.32 26.69
N SER A 349 13.60 12.81 27.93
CA SER A 349 14.21 12.05 29.05
C SER A 349 13.53 10.70 29.28
N GLU A 350 12.29 10.56 28.81
CA GLU A 350 11.49 9.34 28.89
C GLU A 350 10.83 9.04 27.54
N PHE A 351 10.58 7.75 27.28
CA PHE A 351 9.80 7.34 26.11
C PHE A 351 8.36 7.85 26.26
N PRO A 352 7.76 8.47 25.23
CA PRO A 352 6.37 8.89 25.32
C PRO A 352 5.45 7.69 25.51
N THR A 353 4.64 7.73 26.55
CA THR A 353 3.69 6.67 26.90
C THR A 353 2.30 6.90 26.29
N GLU A 354 2.02 8.13 25.85
CA GLU A 354 0.75 8.50 25.24
C GLU A 354 0.69 8.14 23.76
N SER A 355 -0.43 7.55 23.35
CA SER A 355 -0.70 7.21 21.95
C SER A 355 -1.83 8.08 21.39
N TYR A 356 -1.83 8.32 20.07
CA TYR A 356 -2.96 8.97 19.42
C TYR A 356 -4.22 8.13 19.59
N PRO A 357 -5.39 8.76 19.79
CA PRO A 357 -6.64 8.03 19.92
C PRO A 357 -6.87 7.16 18.68
N ARG A 358 -7.26 5.90 18.89
CA ARG A 358 -7.57 4.99 17.78
C ARG A 358 -8.78 5.53 17.04
N LYS A 359 -8.58 5.92 15.78
CA LYS A 359 -9.68 6.32 14.90
C LYS A 359 -10.59 5.11 14.67
N PRO A 360 -11.90 5.21 14.93
CA PRO A 360 -12.82 4.09 14.72
C PRO A 360 -12.92 3.76 13.23
N CYS A 361 -13.09 2.47 12.94
CA CYS A 361 -13.42 2.01 11.60
C CYS A 361 -14.79 2.57 11.17
N ASP A 362 -14.93 2.99 9.92
CA ASP A 362 -16.25 3.32 9.36
C ASP A 362 -17.04 2.03 9.08
N ASP A 363 -17.57 1.47 10.16
CA ASP A 363 -18.36 0.25 10.20
C ASP A 363 -19.62 0.34 9.35
N LYS A 364 -20.16 1.55 9.17
CA LYS A 364 -21.35 1.78 8.36
C LYS A 364 -21.01 1.62 6.90
N GLN A 365 -19.93 2.24 6.44
CA GLN A 365 -19.49 2.16 5.05
C GLN A 365 -19.00 0.75 4.70
N ARG A 366 -18.23 0.10 5.59
CA ARG A 366 -17.82 -1.30 5.42
C ARG A 366 -19.03 -2.22 5.20
N ARG A 367 -20.06 -2.12 6.04
CA ARG A 367 -21.27 -2.95 5.93
C ARG A 367 -22.04 -2.70 4.63
N LYS A 368 -22.10 -1.46 4.12
CA LYS A 368 -22.71 -1.18 2.81
C LYS A 368 -22.00 -1.93 1.69
N TRP A 369 -20.66 -1.96 1.70
CA TRP A 369 -19.86 -2.66 0.71
C TRP A 369 -20.05 -4.17 0.76
N LEU A 370 -20.05 -4.76 1.95
CA LEU A 370 -20.33 -6.19 2.13
C LEU A 370 -21.72 -6.58 1.59
N ARG A 371 -22.75 -5.78 1.91
CA ARG A 371 -24.11 -5.98 1.37
C ARG A 371 -24.19 -5.78 -0.14
N ARG A 372 -23.38 -4.89 -0.72
CA ARG A 372 -23.29 -4.74 -2.19
C ARG A 372 -22.70 -5.99 -2.81
N TYR A 373 -21.58 -6.49 -2.26
CA TYR A 373 -20.93 -7.70 -2.72
C TYR A 373 -21.88 -8.90 -2.71
N GLN A 374 -22.56 -9.16 -1.59
CA GLN A 374 -23.55 -10.24 -1.47
C GLN A 374 -24.64 -10.16 -2.54
N ARG A 375 -25.20 -8.97 -2.78
CA ARG A 375 -26.21 -8.77 -3.84
C ARG A 375 -25.68 -9.08 -5.25
N ILE A 376 -24.44 -8.71 -5.54
CA ILE A 376 -23.80 -8.99 -6.82
C ILE A 376 -23.61 -10.50 -7.00
N VAL A 377 -23.07 -11.18 -5.98
CA VAL A 377 -22.83 -12.63 -6.01
C VAL A 377 -24.14 -13.40 -6.17
N ASN A 378 -25.17 -13.05 -5.39
CA ASN A 378 -26.49 -13.70 -5.48
C ASN A 378 -27.11 -13.53 -6.87
N LYS A 379 -26.95 -12.35 -7.49
CA LYS A 379 -27.39 -12.13 -8.86
C LYS A 379 -26.65 -13.04 -9.84
N HIS A 380 -25.33 -13.16 -9.73
CA HIS A 380 -24.55 -14.04 -10.63
C HIS A 380 -24.95 -15.50 -10.48
N ARG A 381 -25.09 -15.99 -9.24
CA ARG A 381 -25.55 -17.37 -8.97
C ARG A 381 -26.90 -17.67 -9.63
N ALA A 382 -27.85 -16.74 -9.52
CA ALA A 382 -29.18 -16.90 -10.12
C ALA A 382 -29.20 -16.89 -11.66
N HIS A 383 -28.19 -16.29 -12.31
CA HIS A 383 -28.05 -16.31 -13.77
C HIS A 383 -27.29 -17.53 -14.27
N SER A 384 -26.40 -18.11 -13.45
CA SER A 384 -25.66 -19.35 -13.80
C SER A 384 -26.46 -20.63 -13.53
N SER A 385 -27.56 -20.55 -12.78
CA SER A 385 -28.48 -21.66 -12.51
C SER A 385 -29.66 -21.76 -13.50
N ARG A 386 -29.65 -20.93 -14.55
CA ARG A 386 -30.57 -20.96 -15.70
C ARG A 386 -29.75 -21.25 -16.94
#